data_AF-A0A8J6EA64-F1
#
_entry.id   AF-A0A8J6EA64-F1
#
_cell.length_a   1.000
_cell.length_b   1.000
_cell.length_c   1.000
_cell.angle_alpha   90.00
_cell.angle_beta   90.00
_cell.angle_gamma   90.00
#
_symmetry.space_group_name_H-M   'P 1'
#
loop_
_entity.id
_entity.type
_entity.pdbx_description
1 polymer ?
#
loop_
_entity_poly.entity_id
_entity_poly.type
_entity_poly.pdbx_seq_one_letter_code
_entity_poly.pdbx_strand_id
1 'polypeptide(L)'
;MMNSPVCLIENTKEGKLAVNEEAIKILTTIKQPVVVVSIVGLYRTGKSYLMNKLAGAKKGFNLGYNVQAETKGIWMWCVPHPTKPNHTLVLLDTEGLGDVEKGDKKNDIWIFSLAVLLSSALVYNSKGTIDQDAVDKLKFVGDIAELIKVKSQDNEDEEADFSKHFPVFIWAVRDFHLKLNVDGKEISEDDYLENALKLREREKTSKDTEYNGLRQRLRMFFPERKCFVFDQPSPKKEDLQNMDNISDSELKREFVEQTKRFCDYVFCKAEVKKVIGVTAVTGIQLGELAKMYTNAIMTSNMACMEDIAHSLSDMENKAAVQEAAQHYETMMNKRVILPTDTLNQFLQFSTQCEDEARQIFLKRSFKDIDQKFMKNYMELVQEKKNEFSKKNEAMSQEKCEGLIKNLSVEHEEALAQGSYSIRGGYERFKQDLKAIEDKYNIAPGKGVQADMVLQKYQASKGSIGINILKSDEALTKKDKEME
;
A
#
# COMPACT_ATOMS: atom_id res chain seq x y z
N MET A 1 4.86 -11.08 11.65
CA MET A 1 5.40 -10.35 12.82
C MET A 1 6.85 -10.75 13.03
N MET A 2 7.66 -9.85 13.56
CA MET A 2 9.11 -10.05 13.65
C MET A 2 9.54 -10.52 15.06
N ASN A 3 10.45 -11.48 15.12
CA ASN A 3 11.02 -11.96 16.38
C ASN A 3 12.16 -11.07 16.90
N SER A 4 12.79 -10.29 16.02
CA SER A 4 13.89 -9.38 16.35
C SER A 4 13.87 -8.17 15.42
N PRO A 5 14.46 -7.04 15.83
CA PRO A 5 14.65 -5.90 14.94
C PRO A 5 15.55 -6.20 13.75
N VAL A 6 15.37 -5.45 12.65
CA VAL A 6 16.22 -5.47 11.45
C VAL A 6 16.55 -4.06 11.02
N CYS A 7 17.70 -3.86 10.37
CA CYS A 7 18.05 -2.55 9.82
C CYS A 7 17.12 -2.22 8.64
N LEU A 8 16.42 -1.08 8.69
CA LEU A 8 15.56 -0.60 7.60
C LEU A 8 16.32 0.34 6.66
N ILE A 9 17.11 1.26 7.22
CA ILE A 9 17.93 2.20 6.47
C ILE A 9 19.34 2.12 7.03
N GLU A 10 20.26 1.64 6.22
CA GLU A 10 21.66 1.51 6.56
C GLU A 10 22.39 2.84 6.37
N ASN A 11 23.28 3.16 7.30
CA ASN A 11 24.28 4.22 7.12
C ASN A 11 25.56 3.56 6.62
N THR A 12 25.86 3.71 5.33
CA THR A 12 26.98 3.03 4.68
C THR A 12 28.32 3.59 5.13
N LYS A 13 29.40 2.85 4.89
CA LYS A 13 30.77 3.31 5.20
C LYS A 13 31.17 4.58 4.47
N GLU A 14 30.50 4.90 3.37
CA GLU A 14 30.68 6.12 2.59
C GLU A 14 29.88 7.32 3.16
N GLY A 15 29.18 7.11 4.27
CA GLY A 15 28.34 8.14 4.91
C GLY A 15 27.07 8.45 4.11
N LYS A 16 26.52 7.48 3.38
CA LYS A 16 25.25 7.59 2.65
C LYS A 16 24.18 6.72 3.29
N LEU A 17 22.93 7.13 3.16
CA LEU A 17 21.80 6.33 3.61
C LEU A 17 21.27 5.45 2.47
N ALA A 18 21.05 4.17 2.74
CA ALA A 18 20.51 3.21 1.78
C ALA A 18 19.45 2.33 2.43
N VAL A 19 18.35 2.07 1.73
CA VAL A 19 17.29 1.20 2.22
C VAL A 19 17.73 -0.26 2.14
N ASN A 20 17.43 -1.05 3.16
CA ASN A 20 17.66 -2.48 3.17
C ASN A 20 16.47 -3.22 2.52
N GLU A 21 16.72 -3.87 1.37
CA GLU A 21 15.68 -4.57 0.60
C GLU A 21 15.04 -5.75 1.35
N GLU A 22 15.75 -6.39 2.29
CA GLU A 22 15.16 -7.47 3.10
C GLU A 22 14.15 -6.90 4.11
N ALA A 23 14.45 -5.75 4.70
CA ALA A 23 13.50 -5.03 5.55
C ALA A 23 12.25 -4.61 4.76
N ILE A 24 12.41 -4.16 3.51
CA ILE A 24 11.30 -3.87 2.63
C ILE A 24 10.45 -5.11 2.37
N LYS A 25 11.04 -6.26 2.06
CA LYS A 25 10.28 -7.51 1.86
C LYS A 25 9.46 -7.90 3.09
N ILE A 26 9.97 -7.65 4.30
CA ILE A 26 9.19 -7.86 5.52
C ILE A 26 7.98 -6.92 5.56
N LEU A 27 8.18 -5.63 5.26
CA LEU A 27 7.12 -4.64 5.24
C LEU A 27 6.03 -4.97 4.21
N THR A 28 6.36 -5.53 3.04
CA THR A 28 5.37 -5.89 2.02
C THR A 28 4.43 -7.03 2.46
N THR A 29 4.81 -7.83 3.45
CA THR A 29 3.92 -8.85 4.04
C THR A 29 2.86 -8.26 4.98
N ILE A 30 3.03 -7.02 5.43
CA ILE A 30 2.18 -6.38 6.44
C ILE A 30 1.10 -5.56 5.72
N LYS A 31 -0.06 -6.19 5.49
CA LYS A 31 -1.24 -5.57 4.87
C LYS A 31 -2.08 -4.71 5.84
N GLN A 32 -1.79 -4.80 7.14
CA GLN A 32 -2.49 -4.03 8.17
C GLN A 32 -2.03 -2.58 8.20
N PRO A 33 -2.90 -1.64 8.63
CA PRO A 33 -2.47 -0.28 8.91
C PRO A 33 -1.38 -0.24 9.99
N VAL A 34 -0.42 0.66 9.83
CA VAL A 34 0.74 0.78 10.73
C VAL A 34 0.67 2.03 11.60
N VAL A 35 1.04 1.88 12.87
CA VAL A 35 1.35 2.97 13.79
C VAL A 35 2.85 3.00 13.94
N VAL A 36 3.50 4.11 13.57
CA VAL A 36 4.96 4.18 13.53
C VAL A 36 5.48 5.07 14.66
N VAL A 37 6.34 4.53 15.52
CA VAL A 37 6.98 5.28 16.61
C VAL A 37 8.47 5.29 16.38
N SER A 38 9.03 6.47 16.16
CA SER A 38 10.48 6.66 16.02
C SER A 38 11.07 7.20 17.32
N ILE A 39 12.28 6.78 17.67
CA ILE A 39 13.06 7.41 18.75
C ILE A 39 14.37 7.96 18.22
N VAL A 40 14.66 9.21 18.57
CA VAL A 40 15.87 9.96 18.19
C VAL A 40 16.50 10.56 19.44
N GLY A 41 17.77 10.94 19.36
CA GLY A 41 18.49 11.57 20.46
C GLY A 41 19.95 11.17 20.51
N LEU A 42 20.69 11.82 21.40
CA LEU A 42 22.13 11.59 21.56
C LEU A 42 22.45 10.10 21.76
N TYR A 43 23.63 9.69 21.31
CA TYR A 43 24.15 8.36 21.60
C TYR A 43 24.20 8.12 23.13
N ARG A 44 23.99 6.86 23.56
CA ARG A 44 24.04 6.43 24.99
C ARG A 44 23.02 7.07 25.95
N THR A 45 21.86 7.44 25.43
CA THR A 45 20.76 7.98 26.25
C THR A 45 19.69 6.94 26.61
N GLY A 46 19.87 5.66 26.23
CA GLY A 46 18.93 4.58 26.55
C GLY A 46 17.68 4.53 25.66
N LYS A 47 17.82 4.91 24.38
CA LYS A 47 16.74 4.88 23.37
C LYS A 47 16.18 3.48 23.16
N SER A 48 17.05 2.55 22.79
CA SER A 48 16.73 1.15 22.52
C SER A 48 15.99 0.46 23.68
N TYR A 49 16.26 0.87 24.93
CA TYR A 49 15.53 0.37 26.11
C TYR A 49 14.05 0.77 26.06
N LEU A 50 13.75 2.04 25.80
CA LEU A 50 12.35 2.50 25.69
C LEU A 50 11.64 1.82 24.51
N MET A 51 12.36 1.55 23.41
CA MET A 51 11.79 0.83 22.28
C MET A 51 11.51 -0.64 22.60
N ASN A 52 12.38 -1.32 23.34
CA ASN A 52 12.11 -2.67 23.83
C ASN A 52 10.89 -2.71 24.76
N LYS A 53 10.73 -1.69 25.62
CA LYS A 53 9.54 -1.54 26.46
C LYS A 53 8.26 -1.33 25.66
N LEU A 54 8.30 -0.50 24.60
CA LEU A 54 7.17 -0.35 23.68
C LEU A 54 6.85 -1.65 22.92
N ALA A 55 7.87 -2.47 22.61
CA ALA A 55 7.66 -3.78 21.99
C ALA A 55 7.05 -4.81 22.95
N GLY A 56 6.97 -4.52 24.25
CA GLY A 56 6.58 -5.48 25.29
C GLY A 56 7.60 -6.61 25.46
N ALA A 57 8.86 -6.39 25.06
CA ALA A 57 9.89 -7.42 25.01
C ALA A 57 11.06 -7.08 25.93
N LYS A 58 11.65 -8.11 26.56
CA LYS A 58 12.87 -7.95 27.37
C LYS A 58 14.14 -7.82 26.51
N LYS A 59 14.17 -8.51 25.37
CA LYS A 59 15.27 -8.51 24.40
C LYS A 59 14.74 -8.15 23.03
N GLY A 60 15.48 -7.33 22.30
CA GLY A 60 15.05 -6.76 21.03
C GLY A 60 16.16 -5.96 20.38
N PHE A 61 16.02 -4.64 20.37
CA PHE A 61 17.11 -3.74 20.00
C PHE A 61 18.25 -3.91 21.01
N ASN A 62 19.49 -4.01 20.52
CA ASN A 62 20.65 -4.21 21.37
C ASN A 62 20.88 -3.00 22.28
N LEU A 63 21.00 -3.21 23.60
CA LEU A 63 21.35 -2.15 24.53
C LEU A 63 22.86 -2.08 24.68
N GLY A 64 23.43 -1.06 24.05
CA GLY A 64 24.88 -0.96 24.11
C GLY A 64 25.43 -0.39 25.40
N TYR A 65 26.39 -1.12 25.98
CA TYR A 65 27.08 -0.76 27.23
C TYR A 65 28.53 -0.28 27.04
N ASN A 66 29.10 -0.44 25.83
CA ASN A 66 30.47 -0.02 25.51
C ASN A 66 30.52 1.46 25.07
N VAL A 67 31.68 1.96 24.63
CA VAL A 67 31.81 3.37 24.19
C VAL A 67 31.30 3.55 22.74
N GLN A 68 31.51 2.57 21.85
CA GLN A 68 31.23 2.62 20.40
C GLN A 68 29.74 2.50 20.01
N ALA A 69 29.19 3.48 19.28
CA ALA A 69 27.78 3.47 18.88
C ALA A 69 27.37 2.14 18.21
N GLU A 70 26.30 1.52 18.72
CA GLU A 70 25.88 0.18 18.27
C GLU A 70 24.84 0.24 17.15
N THR A 71 23.81 1.07 17.31
CA THR A 71 22.81 1.28 16.26
C THR A 71 23.42 2.17 15.18
N LYS A 72 23.61 1.65 13.97
CA LYS A 72 23.97 2.43 12.77
C LYS A 72 22.78 2.48 11.82
N GLY A 73 22.45 3.67 11.31
CA GLY A 73 21.25 3.90 10.50
C GLY A 73 19.93 3.91 11.30
N ILE A 74 18.86 3.39 10.71
CA ILE A 74 17.52 3.29 11.31
C ILE A 74 17.09 1.82 11.31
N TRP A 75 16.80 1.30 12.49
CA TRP A 75 16.37 -0.08 12.70
C TRP A 75 14.88 -0.13 12.95
N MET A 76 14.20 -1.12 12.37
CA MET A 76 12.78 -1.33 12.54
C MET A 76 12.45 -2.60 13.32
N TRP A 77 11.36 -2.58 14.06
CA TRP A 77 10.75 -3.77 14.64
C TRP A 77 9.22 -3.71 14.54
N CYS A 78 8.63 -4.68 13.84
CA CYS A 78 7.18 -4.74 13.61
C CYS A 78 6.52 -5.77 14.54
N VAL A 79 5.71 -5.29 15.48
CA VAL A 79 5.00 -6.08 16.50
C VAL A 79 3.49 -5.78 16.49
N PRO A 80 2.63 -6.68 17.02
CA PRO A 80 1.19 -6.41 17.07
C PRO A 80 0.93 -5.17 17.93
N HIS A 81 0.02 -4.29 17.51
CA HIS A 81 -0.30 -3.15 18.33
C HIS A 81 -1.03 -3.62 19.61
N PRO A 82 -0.55 -3.28 20.82
CA PRO A 82 -1.05 -3.88 22.07
C PRO A 82 -2.51 -3.49 22.37
N THR A 83 -2.95 -2.31 21.93
CA THR A 83 -4.29 -1.78 22.22
C THR A 83 -5.18 -1.57 20.99
N LYS A 84 -4.68 -1.83 19.77
CA LYS A 84 -5.41 -1.58 18.52
C LYS A 84 -5.46 -2.88 17.70
N PRO A 85 -6.55 -3.65 17.78
CA PRO A 85 -6.69 -4.88 17.01
C PRO A 85 -6.50 -4.63 15.51
N ASN A 86 -5.93 -5.59 14.79
CA ASN A 86 -5.67 -5.51 13.35
C ASN A 86 -4.74 -4.37 12.90
N HIS A 87 -3.93 -3.81 13.81
CA HIS A 87 -2.90 -2.84 13.51
C HIS A 87 -1.52 -3.38 13.88
N THR A 88 -0.50 -2.93 13.14
CA THR A 88 0.90 -3.22 13.45
C THR A 88 1.56 -1.99 14.06
N LEU A 89 2.25 -2.16 15.18
CA LEU A 89 3.15 -1.16 15.75
C LEU A 89 4.53 -1.36 15.12
N VAL A 90 5.02 -0.32 14.45
CA VAL A 90 6.36 -0.28 13.86
C VAL A 90 7.23 0.64 14.71
N LEU A 91 8.27 0.07 15.29
CA LEU A 91 9.21 0.74 16.16
C LEU A 91 10.48 1.06 15.38
N LEU A 92 10.85 2.34 15.27
CA LEU A 92 12.05 2.80 14.58
C LEU A 92 13.09 3.33 15.58
N ASP A 93 14.14 2.55 15.86
CA ASP A 93 15.27 2.98 16.69
C ASP A 93 16.38 3.54 15.80
N THR A 94 16.80 4.76 16.07
CA THR A 94 17.81 5.44 15.25
C THR A 94 19.19 5.39 15.87
N GLU A 95 20.19 5.49 14.99
CA GLU A 95 21.55 5.82 15.38
C GLU A 95 21.59 7.08 16.27
N GLY A 96 22.53 7.08 17.21
CA GLY A 96 22.73 8.22 18.10
C GLY A 96 23.23 9.46 17.37
N LEU A 97 22.63 10.61 17.68
CA LEU A 97 23.09 11.90 17.20
C LEU A 97 24.39 12.29 17.92
N GLY A 98 25.29 12.98 17.22
CA GLY A 98 26.54 13.53 17.76
C GLY A 98 27.60 12.47 18.11
N ASP A 99 27.54 11.29 17.49
CA ASP A 99 28.58 10.27 17.61
C ASP A 99 29.90 10.78 16.99
N VAL A 100 30.94 10.84 17.82
CA VAL A 100 32.23 11.48 17.52
C VAL A 100 32.96 10.77 16.38
N GLU A 101 32.69 9.49 16.18
CA GLU A 101 33.28 8.69 15.10
C GLU A 101 32.72 9.03 13.72
N LYS A 102 31.59 9.75 13.62
CA LYS A 102 30.91 10.00 12.33
C LYS A 102 31.51 11.12 11.49
N GLY A 103 32.15 12.12 12.11
CA GLY A 103 32.74 13.28 11.42
C GLY A 103 31.78 14.20 10.62
N ASP A 104 30.59 13.71 10.22
CA ASP A 104 29.63 14.42 9.34
C ASP A 104 28.28 14.65 10.03
N LYS A 105 27.98 15.92 10.32
CA LYS A 105 26.72 16.37 10.90
C LYS A 105 25.52 16.18 9.96
N LYS A 106 25.73 16.03 8.64
CA LYS A 106 24.63 15.87 7.67
C LYS A 106 23.88 14.55 7.86
N ASN A 107 24.59 13.48 8.20
CA ASN A 107 23.97 12.17 8.46
C ASN A 107 22.97 12.23 9.61
N ASP A 108 23.29 12.98 10.67
CA ASP A 108 22.39 13.15 11.81
C ASP A 108 21.11 13.90 11.42
N ILE A 109 21.23 14.93 10.57
CA ILE A 109 20.08 15.66 10.03
C ILE A 109 19.21 14.73 9.18
N TRP A 110 19.81 13.95 8.27
CA TRP A 110 19.07 13.04 7.40
C TRP A 110 18.34 11.94 8.19
N ILE A 111 18.98 11.34 9.20
CA ILE A 111 18.36 10.34 10.08
C ILE A 111 17.20 10.97 10.86
N PHE A 112 17.37 12.18 11.38
CA PHE A 112 16.30 12.89 12.08
C PHE A 112 15.12 13.19 11.15
N SER A 113 15.38 13.72 9.95
CA SER A 113 14.36 14.01 8.95
C SER A 113 13.58 12.77 8.53
N LEU A 114 14.26 11.64 8.30
CA LEU A 114 13.60 10.36 8.00
C LEU A 114 12.76 9.86 9.18
N ALA A 115 13.26 9.98 10.41
CA ALA A 115 12.52 9.60 11.61
C ALA A 115 11.22 10.42 11.76
N VAL A 116 11.25 11.72 11.44
CA VAL A 116 10.06 12.59 11.39
C VAL A 116 9.10 12.13 10.29
N LEU A 117 9.59 12.02 9.05
CA LEU A 117 8.78 11.72 7.86
C LEU A 117 8.07 10.37 7.96
N LEU A 118 8.71 9.36 8.55
CA LEU A 118 8.17 8.01 8.64
C LEU A 118 7.25 7.80 9.85
N SER A 119 7.37 8.62 10.91
CA SER A 119 6.66 8.37 12.17
C SER A 119 5.25 8.95 12.26
N SER A 120 4.45 8.34 13.12
CA SER A 120 3.21 8.88 13.70
C SER A 120 3.48 9.56 15.04
N ALA A 121 4.48 9.08 15.79
CA ALA A 121 4.99 9.69 17.01
C ALA A 121 6.52 9.70 17.00
N LEU A 122 7.11 10.84 17.33
CA LEU A 122 8.55 11.02 17.42
C LEU A 122 8.95 11.23 18.88
N VAL A 123 9.74 10.30 19.42
CA VAL A 123 10.30 10.38 20.75
C VAL A 123 11.69 11.00 20.66
N TYR A 124 11.88 12.19 21.22
CA TYR A 124 13.21 12.77 21.41
C TYR A 124 13.71 12.45 22.82
N ASN A 125 14.79 11.69 22.90
CA ASN A 125 15.33 11.15 24.14
C ASN A 125 16.64 11.88 24.51
N SER A 126 16.63 12.55 25.66
CA SER A 126 17.78 13.27 26.21
C SER A 126 18.07 12.84 27.65
N LYS A 127 19.22 13.22 28.20
CA LYS A 127 19.57 13.01 29.62
C LYS A 127 19.66 14.35 30.35
N GLY A 128 19.36 14.35 31.65
CA GLY A 128 19.47 15.51 32.52
C GLY A 128 18.24 16.39 32.44
N THR A 129 18.41 17.64 32.01
CA THR A 129 17.36 18.68 32.02
C THR A 129 17.13 19.25 30.64
N ILE A 130 15.98 19.91 30.43
CA ILE A 130 15.72 20.73 29.24
C ILE A 130 16.33 22.13 29.48
N ASP A 131 17.65 22.22 29.34
CA ASP A 131 18.39 23.48 29.34
C ASP A 131 18.58 24.03 27.92
N GLN A 132 19.28 25.16 27.79
CA GLN A 132 19.53 25.77 26.49
C GLN A 132 20.34 24.85 25.57
N ASP A 133 21.30 24.08 26.11
CA ASP A 133 22.10 23.13 25.34
C ASP A 133 21.25 21.95 24.83
N ALA A 134 20.29 21.48 25.62
CA ALA A 134 19.35 20.43 25.25
C ALA A 134 18.43 20.86 24.10
N VAL A 135 17.97 22.11 24.13
CA VAL A 135 17.19 22.72 23.03
C VAL A 135 18.08 22.98 21.83
N ASP A 136 19.32 23.45 22.00
CA ASP A 136 20.24 23.71 20.89
C ASP A 136 20.67 22.42 20.16
N LYS A 137 20.64 21.26 20.83
CA LYS A 137 20.79 19.95 20.18
C LYS A 137 19.64 19.60 19.25
N LEU A 138 18.50 20.29 19.35
CA LEU A 138 17.39 20.23 18.39
C LEU A 138 17.54 21.25 17.26
N LYS A 139 18.68 21.91 17.08
CA LYS A 139 18.89 22.83 15.93
C LYS A 139 18.65 22.16 14.58
N PHE A 140 18.79 20.83 14.48
CA PHE A 140 18.40 20.05 13.30
C PHE A 140 16.95 20.30 12.88
N VAL A 141 16.06 20.66 13.81
CA VAL A 141 14.69 21.07 13.52
C VAL A 141 14.67 22.34 12.68
N GLY A 142 15.61 23.27 12.85
CA GLY A 142 15.79 24.38 11.92
C GLY A 142 16.13 23.91 10.50
N ASP A 143 17.06 22.96 10.40
CA ASP A 143 17.57 22.45 9.12
C ASP A 143 16.53 21.56 8.39
N ILE A 144 15.57 20.98 9.12
CA ILE A 144 14.46 20.23 8.52
C ILE A 144 13.64 21.09 7.58
N ALA A 145 13.46 22.38 7.88
CA ALA A 145 12.73 23.30 6.99
C ALA A 145 13.39 23.39 5.60
N GLU A 146 14.71 23.19 5.53
CA GLU A 146 15.46 23.18 4.28
C GLU A 146 15.37 21.83 3.56
N LEU A 147 15.23 20.74 4.31
CA LEU A 147 15.17 19.38 3.77
C LEU A 147 13.75 18.88 3.46
N ILE A 148 12.71 19.42 4.09
CA ILE A 148 11.35 18.92 3.99
C ILE A 148 10.44 20.06 3.52
N LYS A 149 9.87 19.88 2.32
CA LYS A 149 8.77 20.71 1.84
C LYS A 149 7.46 19.94 1.96
N VAL A 150 6.39 20.61 2.38
CA VAL A 150 5.06 19.95 2.39
C VAL A 150 4.43 20.00 1.01
N LYS A 151 4.51 21.14 0.33
CA LYS A 151 3.98 21.38 -1.01
C LYS A 151 5.09 21.67 -2.01
N SER A 152 4.81 21.39 -3.27
CA SER A 152 5.72 21.63 -4.40
C SER A 152 5.85 23.11 -4.76
N GLN A 153 4.81 23.92 -4.50
CA GLN A 153 4.79 25.36 -4.72
C GLN A 153 4.94 26.12 -3.40
N ASP A 154 5.79 27.14 -3.40
CA ASP A 154 5.99 28.02 -2.26
C ASP A 154 4.67 28.75 -1.96
N ASN A 155 4.14 28.57 -0.74
CA ASN A 155 2.92 29.21 -0.27
C ASN A 155 3.21 29.99 1.02
N GLU A 156 2.46 31.07 1.25
CA GLU A 156 2.60 31.90 2.45
C GLU A 156 2.17 31.16 3.75
N ASP A 157 1.46 30.03 3.65
CA ASP A 157 0.86 29.26 4.76
C ASP A 157 1.56 27.91 5.07
N GLU A 158 2.87 27.77 4.85
CA GLU A 158 3.61 26.52 5.13
C GLU A 158 3.43 26.01 6.59
N GLU A 159 3.27 26.92 7.56
CA GLU A 159 3.09 26.58 8.98
C GLU A 159 1.85 25.71 9.24
N ALA A 160 0.74 26.00 8.56
CA ALA A 160 -0.53 25.27 8.69
C ALA A 160 -0.48 23.89 8.02
N ASP A 161 0.47 23.67 7.13
CA ASP A 161 0.67 22.42 6.42
C ASP A 161 1.57 21.46 7.20
N PHE A 162 2.65 21.96 7.82
CA PHE A 162 3.52 21.14 8.68
C PHE A 162 2.76 20.52 9.86
N SER A 163 1.96 21.34 10.55
CA SER A 163 1.19 20.95 11.73
C SER A 163 0.20 19.80 11.50
N LYS A 164 -0.20 19.52 10.25
CA LYS A 164 -1.14 18.44 9.89
C LYS A 164 -0.47 17.11 9.58
N HIS A 165 0.82 17.12 9.22
CA HIS A 165 1.51 15.95 8.66
C HIS A 165 2.66 15.46 9.54
N PHE A 166 3.10 16.28 10.49
CA PHE A 166 4.16 15.93 11.42
C PHE A 166 3.65 15.05 12.57
N PRO A 167 4.52 14.19 13.13
CA PRO A 167 4.17 13.28 14.21
C PRO A 167 3.91 14.03 15.52
N VAL A 168 3.22 13.37 16.46
CA VAL A 168 3.20 13.84 17.86
C VAL A 168 4.62 13.81 18.41
N PHE A 169 5.07 14.91 19.00
CA PHE A 169 6.41 14.99 19.57
C PHE A 169 6.40 14.65 21.06
N ILE A 170 7.29 13.76 21.48
CA ILE A 170 7.39 13.30 22.87
C ILE A 170 8.81 13.51 23.34
N TRP A 171 9.03 14.41 24.30
CA TRP A 171 10.34 14.59 24.92
C TRP A 171 10.48 13.65 26.12
N ALA A 172 11.35 12.65 25.99
CA ALA A 172 11.71 11.72 27.05
C ALA A 172 13.01 12.19 27.73
N VAL A 173 12.89 12.77 28.93
CA VAL A 173 14.01 13.33 29.70
C VAL A 173 14.47 12.30 30.73
N ARG A 174 15.63 11.68 30.47
CA ARG A 174 16.20 10.59 31.26
C ARG A 174 17.08 11.12 32.39
N ASP A 175 17.21 10.33 33.46
CA ASP A 175 18.03 10.65 34.64
C ASP A 175 17.67 12.02 35.24
N PHE A 176 16.37 12.30 35.36
CA PHE A 176 15.85 13.55 35.91
C PHE A 176 15.99 13.56 37.44
N HIS A 177 16.46 14.68 37.99
CA HIS A 177 16.77 14.82 39.42
C HIS A 177 16.17 16.07 40.07
N LEU A 178 15.44 16.88 39.30
CA LEU A 178 14.84 18.12 39.80
C LEU A 178 13.41 17.87 40.29
N LYS A 179 12.93 18.75 41.17
CA LYS A 179 11.50 18.84 41.46
C LYS A 179 10.85 19.71 40.39
N LEU A 180 9.70 19.27 39.86
CA LEU A 180 8.91 20.03 38.91
C LEU A 180 8.17 21.16 39.65
N ASN A 181 8.89 22.23 39.94
CA ASN A 181 8.37 23.39 40.67
C ASN A 181 8.89 24.68 40.06
N VAL A 182 8.00 25.64 39.83
CA VAL A 182 8.32 27.00 39.36
C VAL A 182 7.61 27.98 40.29
N ASP A 183 8.36 28.94 40.83
CA ASP A 183 7.85 29.96 41.77
C ASP A 183 7.06 29.39 42.96
N GLY A 184 7.52 28.26 43.50
CA GLY A 184 6.88 27.57 44.62
C GLY A 184 5.68 26.70 44.25
N LYS A 185 5.23 26.72 42.99
CA LYS A 185 4.09 25.92 42.51
C LYS A 185 4.57 24.66 41.81
N GLU A 186 3.97 23.53 42.17
CA GLU A 186 4.17 22.27 41.44
C GLU A 186 3.59 22.41 40.03
N ILE A 187 4.34 21.93 39.04
CA ILE A 187 3.97 21.99 37.63
C ILE A 187 3.99 20.58 37.03
N SER A 188 3.26 20.37 35.94
CA SER A 188 3.31 19.11 35.21
C SER A 188 4.60 18.98 34.39
N GLU A 189 4.89 17.76 33.93
CA GLU A 189 5.98 17.49 32.97
C GLU A 189 5.79 18.31 31.67
N ASP A 190 4.53 18.48 31.24
CA ASP A 190 4.20 19.25 30.03
C ASP A 190 4.41 20.75 30.25
N ASP A 191 4.02 21.28 31.42
CA ASP A 191 4.31 22.67 31.78
C ASP A 191 5.81 22.94 31.81
N TYR A 192 6.61 21.95 32.24
CA TYR A 192 8.07 22.06 32.23
C TYR A 192 8.62 22.19 30.80
N LEU A 193 8.10 21.40 29.86
CA LEU A 193 8.46 21.51 28.45
C LEU A 193 8.01 22.85 27.85
N GLU A 194 6.77 23.27 28.06
CA GLU A 194 6.25 24.54 27.51
C GLU A 194 6.97 25.75 28.11
N ASN A 195 7.40 25.69 29.37
CA ASN A 195 8.27 26.70 29.96
C ASN A 195 9.65 26.77 29.28
N ALA A 196 10.26 25.61 28.96
CA ALA A 196 11.53 25.57 28.25
C ALA A 196 11.43 26.08 26.80
N LEU A 197 10.26 25.93 26.17
CA LEU A 197 9.95 26.42 24.83
C LEU A 197 9.34 27.83 24.81
N LYS A 198 9.24 28.49 25.96
CA LYS A 198 8.71 29.85 26.07
C LYS A 198 9.58 30.84 25.32
N LEU A 199 8.94 31.67 24.50
CA LEU A 199 9.58 32.75 23.75
C LEU A 199 9.91 33.93 24.67
N ARG A 200 11.00 34.63 24.34
CA ARG A 200 11.33 35.91 24.95
C ARG A 200 10.44 37.00 24.35
N GLU A 201 9.76 37.78 25.19
CA GLU A 201 8.79 38.80 24.77
C GLU A 201 9.39 39.96 23.96
N ARG A 202 10.70 40.22 24.09
CA ARG A 202 11.39 41.30 23.37
C ARG A 202 12.71 40.79 22.82
N GLU A 203 12.79 40.71 21.49
CA GLU A 203 14.03 40.43 20.78
C GLU A 203 14.85 41.72 20.71
N LYS A 204 15.87 41.83 21.55
CA LYS A 204 16.76 43.01 21.59
C LYS A 204 18.09 42.75 20.92
N THR A 205 18.47 41.49 20.78
CA THR A 205 19.75 41.04 20.24
C THR A 205 19.53 39.94 19.20
N SER A 206 20.50 39.73 18.31
CA SER A 206 20.49 38.60 17.37
C SER A 206 20.38 37.24 18.07
N LYS A 207 20.93 37.12 19.29
CA LYS A 207 20.80 35.92 20.12
C LYS A 207 19.37 35.69 20.59
N ASP A 208 18.59 36.74 20.85
CA ASP A 208 17.18 36.60 21.22
C ASP A 208 16.35 36.10 20.02
N THR A 209 16.65 36.61 18.81
CA THR A 209 16.03 36.15 17.57
C THR A 209 16.36 34.69 17.26
N GLU A 210 17.62 34.26 17.42
CA GLU A 210 18.00 32.84 17.26
C GLU A 210 17.31 31.93 18.30
N TYR A 211 17.28 32.37 19.57
CA TYR A 211 16.62 31.68 20.67
C TYR A 211 15.12 31.47 20.40
N ASN A 212 14.42 32.51 19.93
CA ASN A 212 13.01 32.48 19.61
C ASN A 212 12.73 31.66 18.34
N GLY A 213 13.53 31.85 17.29
CA GLY A 213 13.34 31.17 16.00
C GLY A 213 13.34 29.65 16.11
N LEU A 214 14.28 29.07 16.89
CA LEU A 214 14.30 27.62 17.12
C LEU A 214 13.04 27.12 17.84
N ARG A 215 12.58 27.85 18.87
CA ARG A 215 11.39 27.51 19.64
C ARG A 215 10.10 27.68 18.84
N GLN A 216 10.02 28.72 18.00
CA GLN A 216 8.91 28.92 17.08
C GLN A 216 8.78 27.74 16.13
N ARG A 217 9.88 27.33 15.48
CA ARG A 217 9.87 26.17 14.57
C ARG A 217 9.47 24.87 15.27
N LEU A 218 10.02 24.59 16.44
CA LEU A 218 9.61 23.42 17.25
C LEU A 218 8.11 23.46 17.56
N ARG A 219 7.59 24.63 17.95
CA ARG A 219 6.19 24.80 18.30
C ARG A 219 5.26 24.67 17.08
N MET A 220 5.73 25.11 15.93
CA MET A 220 5.03 25.07 14.65
C MET A 220 4.99 23.66 14.04
N PHE A 221 6.14 22.99 13.97
CA PHE A 221 6.24 21.66 13.38
C PHE A 221 5.54 20.59 14.20
N PHE A 222 5.57 20.71 15.52
CA PHE A 222 5.03 19.68 16.40
C PHE A 222 3.94 20.26 17.27
N PRO A 223 2.75 20.66 16.77
CA PRO A 223 1.74 21.35 17.57
C PRO A 223 1.29 20.55 18.82
N GLU A 224 1.18 19.23 18.71
CA GLU A 224 0.94 18.32 19.83
C GLU A 224 2.29 17.82 20.38
N ARG A 225 2.57 18.16 21.64
CA ARG A 225 3.81 17.81 22.34
C ARG A 225 3.50 17.24 23.71
N LYS A 226 4.31 16.28 24.14
CA LYS A 226 4.23 15.64 25.45
C LYS A 226 5.61 15.57 26.08
N CYS A 227 5.68 15.69 27.40
CA CYS A 227 6.91 15.48 28.14
C CYS A 227 6.76 14.32 29.13
N PHE A 228 7.83 13.55 29.27
CA PHE A 228 8.00 12.55 30.32
C PHE A 228 9.38 12.71 30.94
N VAL A 229 9.43 12.77 32.27
CA VAL A 229 10.69 12.69 33.02
C VAL A 229 10.85 11.29 33.58
N PHE A 230 12.07 10.78 33.53
CA PHE A 230 12.42 9.45 34.02
C PHE A 230 13.51 9.58 35.07
N ASP A 231 13.26 9.03 36.23
CA ASP A 231 14.27 8.87 37.27
C ASP A 231 15.37 7.94 36.79
N GLN A 232 16.55 8.04 37.39
CA GLN A 232 17.64 7.10 37.09
C GLN A 232 17.21 5.66 37.46
N PRO A 233 17.32 4.68 36.54
CA PRO A 233 16.75 3.34 36.72
C PRO A 233 17.24 2.58 37.97
N SER A 234 18.53 2.70 38.25
CA SER A 234 19.20 2.12 39.42
C SER A 234 20.36 3.04 39.84
N PRO A 235 20.68 3.14 41.15
CA PRO A 235 21.91 3.79 41.60
C PRO A 235 23.18 2.95 41.36
N LYS A 236 23.06 1.64 41.07
CA LYS A 236 24.21 0.75 40.86
C LYS A 236 24.65 0.77 39.40
N LYS A 237 25.94 0.89 39.17
CA LYS A 237 26.50 0.93 37.81
C LYS A 237 26.34 -0.40 37.08
N GLU A 238 26.46 -1.50 37.80
CA GLU A 238 26.37 -2.87 37.28
C GLU A 238 24.96 -3.13 36.72
N ASP A 239 23.93 -2.64 37.39
CA ASP A 239 22.54 -2.73 36.95
C ASP A 239 22.33 -1.94 35.64
N LEU A 240 22.90 -0.74 35.55
CA LEU A 240 22.83 0.11 34.35
C LEU A 240 23.56 -0.51 33.14
N GLN A 241 24.60 -1.31 33.39
CA GLN A 241 25.33 -2.05 32.36
C GLN A 241 24.60 -3.33 31.93
N ASN A 242 23.68 -3.85 32.75
CA ASN A 242 22.97 -5.09 32.53
C ASN A 242 21.44 -4.89 32.36
N MET A 243 21.04 -3.73 31.84
CA MET A 243 19.63 -3.35 31.67
C MET A 243 18.81 -4.33 30.81
N ASP A 244 19.47 -5.14 29.96
CA ASP A 244 18.82 -6.18 29.13
C ASP A 244 18.38 -7.43 29.91
N ASN A 245 18.98 -7.68 31.07
CA ASN A 245 18.71 -8.89 31.86
C ASN A 245 18.10 -8.58 33.23
N ILE A 246 18.09 -7.32 33.66
CA ILE A 246 17.49 -6.91 34.93
C ILE A 246 15.96 -6.96 34.86
N SER A 247 15.32 -7.42 35.93
CA SER A 247 13.87 -7.43 36.04
C SER A 247 13.32 -6.09 36.53
N ASP A 248 12.06 -5.79 36.21
CA ASP A 248 11.42 -4.55 36.65
C ASP A 248 11.34 -4.43 38.19
N SER A 249 11.30 -5.56 38.90
CA SER A 249 11.34 -5.61 40.37
C SER A 249 12.68 -5.18 40.99
N GLU A 250 13.76 -5.18 40.20
CA GLU A 250 15.10 -4.76 40.64
C GLU A 250 15.39 -3.29 40.33
N LEU A 251 14.54 -2.66 39.50
CA LEU A 251 14.63 -1.24 39.17
C LEU A 251 13.88 -0.38 40.19
N LYS A 252 14.18 0.92 40.23
CA LYS A 252 13.37 1.87 41.01
C LYS A 252 11.92 1.81 40.53
N ARG A 253 11.00 1.68 41.49
CA ARG A 253 9.56 1.58 41.23
C ARG A 253 9.05 2.78 40.42
N GLU A 254 9.49 3.98 40.79
CA GLU A 254 9.11 5.24 40.14
C GLU A 254 9.49 5.23 38.65
N PHE A 255 10.69 4.73 38.32
CA PHE A 255 11.15 4.59 36.93
C PHE A 255 10.30 3.59 36.12
N VAL A 256 9.91 2.47 36.73
CA VAL A 256 9.05 1.47 36.09
C VAL A 256 7.65 2.05 35.85
N GLU A 257 7.09 2.76 36.81
CA GLU A 257 5.79 3.44 36.69
C GLU A 257 5.80 4.54 35.62
N GLN A 258 6.87 5.36 35.58
CA GLN A 258 7.09 6.36 34.52
C GLN A 258 7.19 5.71 33.14
N THR A 259 7.93 4.61 33.02
CA THR A 259 8.07 3.82 31.78
C THR A 259 6.72 3.27 31.32
N LYS A 260 5.92 2.73 32.24
CA LYS A 260 4.57 2.25 31.92
C LYS A 260 3.67 3.38 31.44
N ARG A 261 3.63 4.51 32.14
CA ARG A 261 2.86 5.71 31.74
C ARG A 261 3.25 6.20 30.35
N PHE A 262 4.54 6.21 30.04
CA PHE A 262 5.05 6.53 28.71
C PHE A 262 4.53 5.56 27.65
N CYS A 263 4.65 4.25 27.87
CA CYS A 263 4.17 3.24 26.92
C CYS A 263 2.65 3.34 26.71
N ASP A 264 1.88 3.43 27.78
CA ASP A 264 0.42 3.56 27.74
C ASP A 264 -0.02 4.80 26.95
N TYR A 265 0.67 5.93 27.17
CA TYR A 265 0.44 7.16 26.40
C TYR A 265 0.73 6.95 24.91
N VAL A 266 1.89 6.39 24.55
CA VAL A 266 2.26 6.15 23.15
C VAL A 266 1.24 5.24 22.47
N PHE A 267 0.84 4.14 23.10
CA PHE A 267 -0.16 3.22 22.53
C PHE A 267 -1.54 3.88 22.35
N CYS A 268 -1.91 4.80 23.24
CA CYS A 268 -3.16 5.52 23.15
C CYS A 268 -3.12 6.63 22.07
N LYS A 269 -2.04 7.41 22.05
CA LYS A 269 -1.95 8.67 21.31
C LYS A 269 -1.33 8.57 19.93
N ALA A 270 -0.40 7.64 19.71
CA ALA A 270 0.19 7.47 18.38
C ALA A 270 -0.88 6.94 17.41
N GLU A 271 -1.27 7.75 16.43
CA GLU A 271 -2.26 7.39 15.43
C GLU A 271 -1.68 6.50 14.31
N VAL A 272 -2.56 5.93 13.50
CA VAL A 272 -2.15 5.28 12.25
C VAL A 272 -1.38 6.29 11.41
N LYS A 273 -0.28 5.86 10.78
CA LYS A 273 0.52 6.73 9.92
C LYS A 273 -0.33 7.22 8.75
N LYS A 274 -0.26 8.51 8.51
CA LYS A 274 -0.95 9.23 7.44
C LYS A 274 0.09 9.88 6.53
N VAL A 275 -0.26 9.98 5.25
CA VAL A 275 0.41 10.86 4.28
C VAL A 275 -0.67 11.62 3.50
N ILE A 276 -0.29 12.66 2.75
CA ILE A 276 -1.25 13.51 2.04
C ILE A 276 -2.14 12.64 1.12
N GLY A 277 -3.45 12.59 1.41
CA GLY A 277 -4.41 11.77 0.65
C GLY A 277 -4.51 10.29 1.05
N VAL A 278 -3.69 9.81 2.01
CA VAL A 278 -3.77 8.46 2.57
C VAL A 278 -3.98 8.52 4.08
N THR A 279 -5.14 8.06 4.53
CA THR A 279 -5.54 8.12 5.94
C THR A 279 -5.07 6.90 6.76
N ALA A 280 -4.67 5.82 6.11
CA ALA A 280 -4.21 4.60 6.75
C ALA A 280 -3.08 3.94 5.94
N VAL A 281 -1.83 4.32 6.24
CA VAL A 281 -0.65 3.71 5.64
C VAL A 281 -0.52 2.26 6.10
N THR A 282 -0.30 1.33 5.17
CA THR A 282 0.01 -0.08 5.43
C THR A 282 1.51 -0.33 5.47
N GLY A 283 1.94 -1.55 5.82
CA GLY A 283 3.36 -1.90 5.77
C GLY A 283 3.95 -1.79 4.37
N ILE A 284 3.21 -2.22 3.33
CA ILE A 284 3.61 -2.07 1.92
C ILE A 284 3.94 -0.60 1.62
N GLN A 285 3.01 0.29 1.95
CA GLN A 285 3.15 1.72 1.70
C GLN A 285 4.26 2.36 2.55
N LEU A 286 4.45 1.92 3.80
CA LEU A 286 5.56 2.38 4.63
C LEU A 286 6.92 2.02 4.01
N GLY A 287 7.05 0.83 3.41
CA GLY A 287 8.26 0.42 2.70
C GLY A 287 8.55 1.32 1.49
N GLU A 288 7.52 1.63 0.70
CA GLU A 288 7.68 2.55 -0.43
C GLU A 288 7.98 3.99 0.01
N LEU A 289 7.39 4.47 1.11
CA LEU A 289 7.73 5.75 1.71
C LEU A 289 9.19 5.80 2.17
N ALA A 290 9.69 4.74 2.81
CA ALA A 290 11.10 4.64 3.21
C ALA A 290 12.03 4.76 1.99
N LYS A 291 11.77 4.02 0.91
CA LYS A 291 12.52 4.13 -0.36
C LYS A 291 12.48 5.53 -0.93
N MET A 292 11.28 6.10 -1.06
CA MET A 292 11.08 7.39 -1.71
C MET A 292 11.73 8.54 -0.93
N TYR A 293 11.54 8.60 0.39
CA TYR A 293 12.14 9.64 1.22
C TYR A 293 13.66 9.50 1.31
N THR A 294 14.18 8.27 1.49
CA THR A 294 15.63 8.05 1.49
C THR A 294 16.24 8.46 0.15
N ASN A 295 15.64 8.06 -0.97
CA ASN A 295 16.13 8.44 -2.29
C ASN A 295 16.11 9.96 -2.48
N ALA A 296 15.00 10.64 -2.20
CA ALA A 296 14.88 12.09 -2.34
C ALA A 296 15.93 12.85 -1.51
N ILE A 297 16.15 12.46 -0.25
CA ILE A 297 17.17 13.09 0.59
C ILE A 297 18.58 12.82 0.05
N MET A 298 18.87 11.61 -0.43
CA MET A 298 20.19 11.27 -0.98
C MET A 298 20.49 11.91 -2.34
N THR A 299 19.47 12.13 -3.18
CA THR A 299 19.66 12.66 -4.55
C THR A 299 19.54 14.18 -4.63
N SER A 300 18.55 14.76 -3.96
CA SER A 300 18.22 16.19 -4.06
C SER A 300 18.45 16.97 -2.78
N ASN A 301 18.85 16.31 -1.69
CA ASN A 301 18.95 16.91 -0.35
C ASN A 301 17.65 17.64 0.05
N MET A 302 16.51 17.13 -0.42
CA MET A 302 15.18 17.68 -0.16
C MET A 302 14.13 16.60 -0.46
N ALA A 303 13.11 16.51 0.39
CA ALA A 303 11.95 15.64 0.25
C ALA A 303 10.66 16.48 0.26
N CYS A 304 9.89 16.42 -0.83
CA CYS A 304 8.58 17.06 -0.93
C CYS A 304 7.48 16.05 -0.60
N MET A 305 6.70 16.29 0.46
CA MET A 305 5.66 15.34 0.90
C MET A 305 4.55 15.17 -0.14
N GLU A 306 4.15 16.25 -0.80
CA GLU A 306 3.14 16.23 -1.86
C GLU A 306 3.60 15.36 -3.04
N ASP A 307 4.80 15.58 -3.55
CA ASP A 307 5.36 14.82 -4.68
C ASP A 307 5.51 13.33 -4.35
N ILE A 308 5.95 13.01 -3.13
CA ILE A 308 6.03 11.62 -2.66
C ILE A 308 4.64 11.02 -2.54
N ALA A 309 3.65 11.76 -2.03
CA ALA A 309 2.27 11.28 -1.95
C ALA A 309 1.66 11.04 -3.33
N HIS A 310 1.93 11.91 -4.31
CA HIS A 310 1.53 11.70 -5.71
C HIS A 310 2.19 10.46 -6.31
N SER A 311 3.49 10.28 -6.09
CA SER A 311 4.23 9.11 -6.56
C SER A 311 3.70 7.81 -5.94
N LEU A 312 3.35 7.84 -4.65
CA LEU A 312 2.73 6.72 -3.95
C LEU A 312 1.35 6.39 -4.53
N SER A 313 0.49 7.40 -4.76
CA SER A 313 -0.82 7.19 -5.38
C SER A 313 -0.72 6.60 -6.77
N ASP A 314 0.21 7.09 -7.59
CA ASP A 314 0.43 6.58 -8.94
C ASP A 314 0.85 5.11 -8.92
N MET A 315 1.74 4.73 -8.01
CA MET A 315 2.19 3.34 -7.87
C MET A 315 1.05 2.42 -7.43
N GLU A 316 0.31 2.80 -6.39
CA GLU A 316 -0.78 1.99 -5.85
C GLU A 316 -1.97 1.90 -6.80
N ASN A 317 -2.30 2.98 -7.49
CA ASN A 317 -3.37 2.98 -8.49
C ASN A 317 -3.00 2.11 -9.70
N LYS A 318 -1.74 2.13 -10.16
CA LYS A 318 -1.27 1.19 -11.21
C LYS A 318 -1.42 -0.27 -10.75
N ALA A 319 -1.02 -0.57 -9.52
CA ALA A 319 -1.15 -1.92 -8.97
C ALA A 319 -2.62 -2.32 -8.80
N ALA A 320 -3.50 -1.40 -8.40
CA ALA A 320 -4.94 -1.62 -8.27
C ALA A 320 -5.59 -1.95 -9.62
N VAL A 321 -5.23 -1.24 -10.70
CA VAL A 321 -5.71 -1.56 -12.07
C VAL A 321 -5.36 -3.00 -12.44
N GLN A 322 -4.11 -3.40 -12.24
CA GLN A 322 -3.63 -4.74 -12.60
C GLN A 322 -4.29 -5.84 -11.75
N GLU A 323 -4.35 -5.65 -10.43
CA GLU A 323 -4.97 -6.62 -9.52
C GLU A 323 -6.46 -6.82 -9.84
N ALA A 324 -7.20 -5.73 -10.07
CA ALA A 324 -8.61 -5.78 -10.41
C ALA A 324 -8.85 -6.47 -11.76
N ALA A 325 -8.07 -6.12 -12.80
CA ALA A 325 -8.19 -6.75 -14.11
C ALA A 325 -7.81 -8.25 -14.09
N GLN A 326 -6.82 -8.64 -13.29
CA GLN A 326 -6.46 -10.03 -13.09
C GLN A 326 -7.55 -10.80 -12.34
N HIS A 327 -8.20 -10.17 -11.35
CA HIS A 327 -9.36 -10.76 -10.68
C HIS A 327 -10.50 -11.01 -11.65
N TYR A 328 -10.85 -10.02 -12.48
CA TYR A 328 -11.87 -10.17 -13.53
C TYR A 328 -11.59 -11.41 -14.42
N GLU A 329 -10.38 -11.50 -14.96
CA GLU A 329 -9.97 -12.64 -15.81
C GLU A 329 -10.04 -13.98 -15.07
N THR A 330 -9.58 -14.01 -13.82
CA THR A 330 -9.60 -15.22 -12.99
C THR A 330 -11.03 -15.69 -12.75
N MET A 331 -11.95 -14.76 -12.45
CA MET A 331 -13.34 -15.09 -12.18
C MET A 331 -14.10 -15.49 -13.45
N MET A 332 -13.83 -14.83 -14.57
CA MET A 332 -14.34 -15.24 -15.88
C MET A 332 -13.93 -16.67 -16.23
N ASN A 333 -12.64 -17.00 -16.10
CA ASN A 333 -12.15 -18.36 -16.38
C ASN A 333 -12.72 -19.42 -15.43
N LYS A 334 -13.04 -19.07 -14.18
CA LYS A 334 -13.58 -20.01 -13.19
C LYS A 334 -15.08 -20.23 -13.32
N ARG A 335 -15.85 -19.18 -13.63
CA ARG A 335 -17.32 -19.21 -13.57
C ARG A 335 -17.99 -19.40 -14.93
N VAL A 336 -17.35 -18.97 -16.01
CA VAL A 336 -17.95 -18.96 -17.34
C VAL A 336 -17.51 -20.20 -18.11
N ILE A 337 -18.46 -21.09 -18.38
CA ILE A 337 -18.25 -22.24 -19.27
C ILE A 337 -18.56 -21.77 -20.70
N LEU A 338 -17.58 -21.91 -21.59
CA LEU A 338 -17.70 -21.53 -22.99
C LEU A 338 -17.92 -22.78 -23.89
N PRO A 339 -18.73 -22.68 -24.96
CA PRO A 339 -19.60 -21.54 -25.26
C PRO A 339 -20.80 -21.49 -24.31
N THR A 340 -21.24 -20.27 -23.99
CA THR A 340 -22.49 -20.00 -23.27
C THR A 340 -23.70 -20.22 -24.18
N ASP A 341 -24.86 -20.56 -23.62
CA ASP A 341 -26.07 -20.82 -24.39
C ASP A 341 -26.59 -19.57 -25.09
N THR A 342 -26.49 -18.41 -24.43
CA THR A 342 -26.94 -17.12 -24.96
C THR A 342 -25.95 -16.00 -24.65
N LEU A 343 -25.97 -14.95 -25.47
CA LEU A 343 -25.18 -13.74 -25.20
C LEU A 343 -25.56 -13.10 -23.86
N ASN A 344 -26.85 -13.13 -23.49
CA ASN A 344 -27.32 -12.59 -22.21
C ASN A 344 -26.70 -13.33 -21.02
N GLN A 345 -26.58 -14.65 -21.09
CA GLN A 345 -25.94 -15.44 -20.04
C GLN A 345 -24.45 -15.07 -19.90
N PHE A 346 -23.73 -14.92 -21.02
CA PHE A 346 -22.34 -14.43 -21.02
C PHE A 346 -22.23 -13.04 -20.36
N LEU A 347 -23.07 -12.10 -20.76
CA LEU A 347 -23.06 -10.73 -20.25
C LEU A 347 -23.37 -10.68 -18.75
N GLN A 348 -24.32 -11.48 -18.27
CA GLN A 348 -24.66 -11.55 -16.84
C GLN A 348 -23.47 -12.01 -15.99
N PHE A 349 -22.77 -13.08 -16.39
CA PHE A 349 -21.58 -13.53 -15.66
C PHE A 349 -20.44 -12.53 -15.72
N SER A 350 -20.23 -11.91 -16.89
CA SER A 350 -19.21 -10.87 -17.07
C SER A 350 -19.46 -9.68 -16.16
N THR A 351 -20.68 -9.14 -16.10
CA THR A 351 -21.04 -8.02 -15.22
C THR A 351 -20.81 -8.35 -13.74
N GLN A 352 -21.12 -9.56 -13.29
CA GLN A 352 -20.80 -9.97 -11.90
C GLN A 352 -19.30 -9.95 -11.62
N CYS A 353 -18.48 -10.42 -12.57
CA CYS A 353 -17.02 -10.40 -12.43
C CYS A 353 -16.48 -8.95 -12.48
N GLU A 354 -17.05 -8.09 -13.32
CA GLU A 354 -16.72 -6.65 -13.40
C GLU A 354 -17.02 -5.93 -12.08
N ASP A 355 -18.16 -6.23 -11.46
CA ASP A 355 -18.56 -5.64 -10.19
C ASP A 355 -17.59 -6.00 -9.06
N GLU A 356 -17.18 -7.27 -8.96
CA GLU A 356 -16.18 -7.72 -7.99
C GLU A 356 -14.81 -7.08 -8.22
N ALA A 357 -14.34 -7.06 -9.48
CA ALA A 357 -13.07 -6.43 -9.84
C ALA A 357 -13.08 -4.93 -9.51
N ARG A 358 -14.21 -4.24 -9.74
CA ARG A 358 -14.36 -2.82 -9.42
C ARG A 358 -14.27 -2.56 -7.92
N GLN A 359 -14.82 -3.43 -7.08
CA GLN A 359 -14.69 -3.30 -5.63
C GLN A 359 -13.23 -3.46 -5.17
N ILE A 360 -12.47 -4.37 -5.81
CA ILE A 360 -11.04 -4.54 -5.54
C ILE A 360 -10.27 -3.26 -5.91
N PHE A 361 -10.52 -2.70 -7.09
CA PHE A 361 -9.91 -1.44 -7.52
C PHE A 361 -10.20 -0.32 -6.51
N LEU A 362 -11.49 -0.07 -6.21
CA LEU A 362 -11.92 1.02 -5.32
C LEU A 362 -11.36 0.90 -3.90
N LYS A 363 -11.18 -0.34 -3.40
CA LYS A 363 -10.63 -0.58 -2.06
C LYS A 363 -9.14 -0.25 -1.98
N ARG A 364 -8.39 -0.39 -3.07
CA ARG A 364 -6.94 -0.19 -3.11
C ARG A 364 -6.54 1.18 -3.62
N SER A 365 -7.27 1.72 -4.60
CA SER A 365 -6.97 3.00 -5.24
C SER A 365 -7.20 4.18 -4.29
N PHE A 366 -6.39 5.22 -4.40
CA PHE A 366 -6.61 6.50 -3.72
C PHE A 366 -6.00 7.65 -4.51
N LYS A 367 -6.53 8.86 -4.30
CA LYS A 367 -6.06 10.10 -4.97
C LYS A 367 -5.88 9.92 -6.50
N ASP A 368 -6.85 9.27 -7.16
CA ASP A 368 -6.87 9.11 -8.62
C ASP A 368 -7.27 10.42 -9.29
N ILE A 369 -6.28 11.28 -9.51
CA ILE A 369 -6.44 12.60 -10.12
C ILE A 369 -6.99 12.44 -11.54
N ASP A 370 -8.02 13.22 -11.87
CA ASP A 370 -8.74 13.17 -13.14
C ASP A 370 -9.34 11.80 -13.50
N GLN A 371 -9.45 10.89 -12.54
CA GLN A 371 -9.96 9.53 -12.73
C GLN A 371 -9.18 8.74 -13.81
N LYS A 372 -7.89 9.07 -13.98
CA LYS A 372 -7.02 8.47 -15.01
C LYS A 372 -6.92 6.96 -14.83
N PHE A 373 -6.72 6.48 -13.60
CA PHE A 373 -6.56 5.06 -13.34
C PHE A 373 -7.89 4.30 -13.40
N MET A 374 -8.99 4.92 -12.97
CA MET A 374 -10.34 4.38 -13.19
C MET A 374 -10.62 4.18 -14.68
N LYS A 375 -10.28 5.17 -15.53
CA LYS A 375 -10.44 5.06 -16.97
C LYS A 375 -9.61 3.91 -17.55
N ASN A 376 -8.34 3.82 -17.17
CA ASN A 376 -7.46 2.72 -17.58
C ASN A 376 -7.99 1.35 -17.13
N TYR A 377 -8.53 1.25 -15.91
CA TYR A 377 -9.17 0.03 -15.41
C TYR A 377 -10.37 -0.38 -16.28
N MET A 378 -11.27 0.56 -16.57
CA MET A 378 -12.45 0.30 -17.41
C MET A 378 -12.05 -0.16 -18.83
N GLU A 379 -11.06 0.50 -19.43
CA GLU A 379 -10.55 0.13 -20.76
C GLU A 379 -9.95 -1.28 -20.76
N LEU A 380 -9.12 -1.61 -19.77
CA LEU A 380 -8.46 -2.92 -19.66
C LEU A 380 -9.47 -4.07 -19.42
N VAL A 381 -10.47 -3.85 -18.57
CA VAL A 381 -11.52 -4.86 -18.33
C VAL A 381 -12.40 -5.02 -19.57
N GLN A 382 -12.70 -3.94 -20.28
CA GLN A 382 -13.46 -4.00 -21.53
C GLN A 382 -12.69 -4.75 -22.63
N GLU A 383 -11.38 -4.56 -22.72
CA GLU A 383 -10.52 -5.34 -23.64
C GLU A 383 -10.61 -6.84 -23.32
N LYS A 384 -10.39 -7.24 -22.06
CA LYS A 384 -10.53 -8.63 -21.63
C LYS A 384 -11.92 -9.21 -21.89
N LYS A 385 -12.99 -8.43 -21.64
CA LYS A 385 -14.36 -8.83 -21.96
C LYS A 385 -14.53 -9.13 -23.45
N ASN A 386 -13.98 -8.28 -24.32
CA ASN A 386 -14.03 -8.48 -25.77
C ASN A 386 -13.27 -9.76 -26.18
N GLU A 387 -12.13 -10.06 -25.56
CA GLU A 387 -11.40 -11.31 -25.78
C GLU A 387 -12.24 -12.54 -25.40
N PHE A 388 -12.87 -12.52 -24.22
CA PHE A 388 -13.78 -13.61 -23.80
C PHE A 388 -15.00 -13.74 -24.73
N SER A 389 -15.56 -12.63 -25.23
CA SER A 389 -16.67 -12.66 -26.19
C SER A 389 -16.26 -13.33 -27.50
N LYS A 390 -15.10 -12.94 -28.06
CA LYS A 390 -14.56 -13.57 -29.28
C LYS A 390 -14.30 -15.05 -29.09
N LYS A 391 -13.75 -15.45 -27.93
CA LYS A 391 -13.55 -16.86 -27.58
C LYS A 391 -14.87 -17.62 -27.47
N ASN A 392 -15.89 -17.03 -26.86
CA ASN A 392 -17.24 -17.58 -26.76
C ASN A 392 -17.84 -17.84 -28.16
N GLU A 393 -17.74 -16.85 -29.05
CA GLU A 393 -18.20 -16.94 -30.43
C GLU A 393 -17.46 -18.02 -31.21
N ALA A 394 -16.12 -18.05 -31.14
CA ALA A 394 -15.31 -19.04 -31.85
C ALA A 394 -15.62 -20.48 -31.41
N MET A 395 -15.72 -20.73 -30.10
CA MET A 395 -16.06 -22.06 -29.57
C MET A 395 -17.49 -22.46 -29.94
N SER A 396 -18.42 -21.50 -29.99
CA SER A 396 -19.78 -21.75 -30.45
C SER A 396 -19.80 -22.11 -31.93
N GLN A 397 -19.07 -21.37 -32.77
CA GLN A 397 -18.94 -21.64 -34.20
C GLN A 397 -18.37 -23.03 -34.46
N GLU A 398 -17.23 -23.37 -33.84
CA GLU A 398 -16.57 -24.68 -34.00
C GLU A 398 -17.51 -25.82 -33.63
N LYS A 399 -18.22 -25.70 -32.49
CA LYS A 399 -19.17 -26.70 -32.03
C LYS A 399 -20.36 -26.85 -32.97
N CYS A 400 -20.88 -25.75 -33.51
CA CYS A 400 -21.98 -25.75 -34.46
C CYS A 400 -21.57 -26.36 -35.80
N GLU A 401 -20.41 -25.99 -36.34
CA GLU A 401 -19.88 -26.54 -37.59
C GLU A 401 -19.62 -28.04 -37.47
N GLY A 402 -19.06 -28.49 -36.34
CA GLY A 402 -18.87 -29.91 -36.04
C GLY A 402 -20.21 -30.66 -35.94
N LEU A 403 -21.22 -30.06 -35.31
CA LEU A 403 -22.55 -30.64 -35.22
C LEU A 403 -23.23 -30.77 -36.59
N ILE A 404 -23.20 -29.72 -37.42
CA ILE A 404 -23.73 -29.77 -38.79
C ILE A 404 -23.02 -30.87 -39.59
N LYS A 405 -21.69 -30.90 -39.56
CA LYS A 405 -20.90 -31.90 -40.28
C LYS A 405 -21.31 -33.33 -39.90
N ASN A 406 -21.56 -33.59 -38.63
CA ASN A 406 -21.99 -34.90 -38.15
C ASN A 406 -23.44 -35.23 -38.56
N LEU A 407 -24.35 -34.25 -38.47
CA LEU A 407 -25.75 -34.46 -38.84
C LEU A 407 -25.95 -34.60 -40.36
N SER A 408 -25.07 -34.00 -41.16
CA SER A 408 -25.21 -33.96 -42.62
C SER A 408 -24.53 -35.11 -43.36
N VAL A 409 -23.82 -36.04 -42.68
CA VAL A 409 -23.01 -37.08 -43.35
C VAL A 409 -23.79 -37.84 -44.42
N GLU A 410 -24.94 -38.42 -44.06
CA GLU A 410 -25.78 -39.21 -45.00
C GLU A 410 -26.29 -38.36 -46.16
N HIS A 411 -26.64 -37.10 -45.89
CA HIS A 411 -27.12 -36.17 -46.90
C HIS A 411 -26.01 -35.76 -47.89
N GLU A 412 -24.79 -35.49 -47.40
CA GLU A 412 -23.64 -35.20 -48.25
C GLU A 412 -23.23 -36.41 -49.10
N GLU A 413 -23.27 -37.62 -48.54
CA GLU A 413 -23.02 -38.86 -49.28
C GLU A 413 -24.07 -39.09 -50.37
N ALA A 414 -25.35 -38.89 -50.04
CA ALA A 414 -26.44 -38.97 -51.00
C ALA A 414 -26.27 -37.96 -52.15
N LEU A 415 -25.83 -36.74 -51.85
CA LEU A 415 -25.48 -35.72 -52.86
C LEU A 415 -24.33 -36.18 -53.75
N ALA A 416 -23.23 -36.67 -53.15
CA ALA A 416 -22.04 -37.11 -53.89
C ALA A 416 -22.32 -38.30 -54.82
N GLN A 417 -23.23 -39.20 -54.41
CA GLN A 417 -23.64 -40.37 -55.19
C GLN A 417 -24.73 -40.06 -56.23
N GLY A 418 -25.23 -38.81 -56.30
CA GLY A 418 -26.31 -38.44 -57.20
C GLY A 418 -27.67 -39.02 -56.84
N SER A 419 -27.88 -39.43 -55.58
CA SER A 419 -29.10 -40.10 -55.09
C SER A 419 -30.38 -39.28 -55.22
N TYR A 420 -30.25 -37.96 -55.41
CA TYR A 420 -31.36 -37.02 -55.64
C TYR A 420 -31.68 -36.78 -57.12
N SER A 421 -30.90 -37.34 -58.06
CA SER A 421 -31.15 -37.23 -59.51
C SER A 421 -32.14 -38.29 -59.99
N ILE A 422 -33.28 -38.36 -59.29
CA ILE A 422 -34.40 -39.27 -59.58
C ILE A 422 -35.70 -38.47 -59.63
N ARG A 423 -36.75 -39.04 -60.23
CA ARG A 423 -38.09 -38.46 -60.21
C ARG A 423 -38.57 -38.29 -58.75
N GLY A 424 -38.84 -37.05 -58.33
CA GLY A 424 -39.22 -36.69 -56.95
C GLY A 424 -38.04 -36.44 -56.02
N GLY A 425 -36.81 -36.39 -56.55
CA GLY A 425 -35.60 -36.20 -55.77
C GLY A 425 -35.47 -34.82 -55.11
N TYR A 426 -36.09 -33.76 -55.64
CA TYR A 426 -36.08 -32.43 -55.01
C TYR A 426 -36.85 -32.42 -53.68
N GLU A 427 -38.01 -33.08 -53.63
CA GLU A 427 -38.80 -33.18 -52.40
C GLU A 427 -38.05 -33.98 -51.32
N ARG A 428 -37.42 -35.09 -51.71
CA ARG A 428 -36.56 -35.88 -50.82
C ARG A 428 -35.38 -35.04 -50.31
N PHE A 429 -34.75 -34.24 -51.16
CA PHE A 429 -33.66 -33.33 -50.78
C PHE A 429 -34.12 -32.30 -49.73
N LYS A 430 -35.30 -31.68 -49.90
CA LYS A 430 -35.89 -30.76 -48.91
C LYS A 430 -36.17 -31.46 -47.58
N GLN A 431 -36.72 -32.68 -47.61
CA GLN A 431 -37.02 -33.45 -46.40
C GLN A 431 -35.75 -33.81 -45.62
N ASP A 432 -34.69 -34.25 -46.31
CA ASP A 432 -33.42 -34.58 -45.66
C ASP A 432 -32.76 -33.33 -45.05
N LEU A 433 -32.78 -32.19 -45.76
CA LEU A 433 -32.32 -30.92 -45.21
C LEU A 433 -33.14 -30.48 -43.98
N LYS A 434 -34.46 -30.65 -44.02
CA LYS A 434 -35.34 -30.30 -42.90
C LYS A 434 -35.07 -31.19 -41.68
N ALA A 435 -34.83 -32.48 -41.89
CA ALA A 435 -34.47 -33.41 -40.83
C ALA A 435 -33.13 -33.04 -40.16
N ILE A 436 -32.15 -32.55 -40.91
CA ILE A 436 -30.89 -32.01 -40.37
C ILE A 436 -31.16 -30.77 -39.51
N GLU A 437 -31.94 -29.82 -40.04
CA GLU A 437 -32.32 -28.60 -39.34
C GLU A 437 -33.01 -28.89 -38.01
N ASP A 438 -34.00 -29.80 -38.01
CA ASP A 438 -34.76 -30.14 -36.81
C ASP A 438 -33.88 -30.82 -35.76
N LYS A 439 -33.00 -31.75 -36.16
CA LYS A 439 -32.00 -32.37 -35.28
C LYS A 439 -31.00 -31.34 -34.73
N TYR A 440 -30.59 -30.38 -35.55
CA TYR A 440 -29.70 -29.30 -35.15
C TYR A 440 -30.36 -28.38 -34.12
N ASN A 441 -31.62 -28.00 -34.34
CA ASN A 441 -32.37 -27.08 -33.47
C ASN A 441 -32.56 -27.64 -32.06
N ILE A 442 -32.79 -28.95 -31.91
CA ILE A 442 -32.95 -29.59 -30.58
C ILE A 442 -31.64 -29.86 -29.84
N ALA A 443 -30.48 -29.80 -30.52
CA ALA A 443 -29.20 -30.12 -29.89
C ALA A 443 -28.78 -29.07 -28.84
N PRO A 444 -28.35 -29.45 -27.62
CA PRO A 444 -28.01 -28.50 -26.57
C PRO A 444 -26.60 -27.90 -26.72
N GLY A 445 -26.39 -26.73 -26.10
CA GLY A 445 -25.06 -26.14 -25.92
C GLY A 445 -24.37 -25.68 -27.20
N LYS A 446 -25.12 -25.36 -28.27
CA LYS A 446 -24.60 -24.81 -29.53
C LYS A 446 -23.96 -23.44 -29.32
N GLY A 447 -24.56 -22.65 -28.43
CA GLY A 447 -24.14 -21.31 -28.07
C GLY A 447 -24.52 -20.24 -29.08
N VAL A 448 -23.89 -19.07 -28.94
CA VAL A 448 -24.30 -17.80 -29.56
C VAL A 448 -24.26 -17.75 -31.09
N GLN A 449 -23.53 -18.66 -31.76
CA GLN A 449 -23.38 -18.71 -33.22
C GLN A 449 -24.33 -19.71 -33.91
N ALA A 450 -25.26 -20.32 -33.18
CA ALA A 450 -26.13 -21.39 -33.69
C ALA A 450 -26.87 -20.99 -34.98
N ASP A 451 -27.60 -19.87 -34.95
CA ASP A 451 -28.44 -19.44 -36.07
C ASP A 451 -27.59 -19.05 -37.29
N MET A 452 -26.48 -18.35 -37.06
CA MET A 452 -25.59 -17.90 -38.14
C MET A 452 -24.95 -19.08 -38.88
N VAL A 453 -24.49 -20.09 -38.15
CA VAL A 453 -23.87 -21.29 -38.74
C VAL A 453 -24.89 -22.11 -39.52
N LEU A 454 -26.11 -22.29 -38.99
CA LEU A 454 -27.20 -22.97 -39.69
C LEU A 454 -27.59 -22.24 -40.98
N GLN A 455 -27.76 -20.91 -40.93
CA GLN A 455 -28.09 -20.10 -42.10
C GLN A 455 -27.00 -20.22 -43.18
N LYS A 456 -25.72 -20.18 -42.79
CA LYS A 456 -24.60 -20.35 -43.71
C LYS A 456 -24.62 -21.73 -44.38
N TYR A 457 -24.93 -22.78 -43.63
CA TYR A 457 -25.08 -24.13 -44.17
C TYR A 457 -26.25 -24.20 -45.16
N GLN A 458 -27.44 -23.73 -44.78
CA GLN A 458 -28.61 -23.72 -45.65
C GLN A 458 -28.36 -22.94 -46.95
N ALA A 459 -27.73 -21.77 -46.87
CA ALA A 459 -27.36 -20.97 -48.04
C ALA A 459 -26.39 -21.73 -48.97
N SER A 460 -25.43 -22.48 -48.41
CA SER A 460 -24.52 -23.33 -49.20
C SER A 460 -25.24 -24.45 -49.95
N LYS A 461 -26.39 -24.90 -49.44
CA LYS A 461 -27.23 -25.95 -50.07
C LYS A 461 -28.25 -25.41 -51.05
N GLY A 462 -28.56 -24.11 -51.00
CA GLY A 462 -29.53 -23.48 -51.91
C GLY A 462 -29.14 -23.61 -53.40
N SER A 463 -27.87 -23.37 -53.76
CA SER A 463 -27.41 -23.48 -55.15
C SER A 463 -27.47 -24.91 -55.70
N ILE A 464 -27.19 -25.90 -54.84
CA ILE A 464 -27.31 -27.32 -55.16
C ILE A 464 -28.79 -27.70 -55.34
N GLY A 465 -29.64 -27.23 -54.43
CA GLY A 465 -31.09 -27.42 -54.50
C GLY A 465 -31.70 -26.92 -55.80
N ILE A 466 -31.28 -25.74 -56.30
CA ILE A 466 -31.74 -25.19 -57.58
C ILE A 466 -31.41 -26.12 -58.76
N ASN A 467 -30.24 -26.77 -58.73
CA ASN A 467 -29.86 -27.70 -59.79
C ASN A 467 -30.69 -28.99 -59.74
N ILE A 468 -30.95 -29.52 -58.54
CA ILE A 468 -31.83 -30.69 -58.35
C ILE A 468 -33.26 -30.37 -58.77
N LEU A 469 -33.78 -29.19 -58.42
CA LEU A 469 -35.10 -28.70 -58.84
C LEU A 469 -35.24 -28.67 -60.36
N LYS A 470 -34.23 -28.16 -61.05
CA LYS A 470 -34.23 -28.08 -62.52
C LYS A 470 -34.25 -29.46 -63.17
N SER A 471 -33.51 -30.43 -62.64
CA SER A 471 -33.42 -31.78 -63.20
C SER A 471 -34.56 -32.72 -62.81
N ASP A 472 -35.39 -32.38 -61.83
CA ASP A 472 -36.49 -33.25 -61.38
C ASP A 472 -37.66 -33.29 -62.38
N GLU A 473 -37.91 -34.46 -62.97
CA GLU A 473 -38.99 -34.68 -63.93
C GLU A 473 -40.38 -34.88 -63.29
N ALA A 474 -40.46 -34.98 -61.95
CA ALA A 474 -41.73 -35.06 -61.23
C ALA A 474 -42.49 -33.73 -61.18
N LEU A 475 -41.77 -32.62 -61.34
CA LEU A 475 -42.30 -31.27 -61.19
C LEU A 475 -42.59 -30.65 -62.56
N THR A 476 -43.78 -30.06 -62.72
CA THR A 476 -44.10 -29.31 -63.93
C THR A 476 -43.31 -28.01 -63.98
N LYS A 477 -43.22 -27.39 -65.17
CA LYS A 477 -42.58 -26.07 -65.30
C LYS A 477 -43.21 -25.01 -64.37
N LYS A 478 -44.52 -25.10 -64.14
CA LYS A 478 -45.24 -24.20 -63.23
C LYS A 478 -44.89 -24.47 -61.76
N ASP A 479 -44.72 -25.73 -61.37
CA ASP A 479 -44.30 -26.09 -60.00
C ASP A 479 -42.87 -25.60 -59.73
N LYS A 480 -41.96 -25.73 -60.72
CA LYS A 480 -40.58 -25.22 -60.64
C LYS A 480 -40.46 -23.69 -60.62
N GLU A 481 -41.48 -22.97 -61.08
CA GLU A 481 -41.55 -21.49 -61.02
C GLU A 481 -42.14 -21.00 -59.68
N MET A 482 -42.81 -21.89 -58.93
CA MET A 482 -43.40 -21.58 -57.63
C MET A 482 -42.46 -21.86 -56.45
N GLU A 483 -41.54 -22.81 -56.59
CA GLU A 483 -40.43 -23.10 -55.66
C GLU A 483 -39.25 -22.15 -55.89
#